data_AF-A0A3B3DNH4-F1
#
_entry.id   AF-A0A3B3DNH4-F1
#
_cell.length_a   1.000
_cell.length_b   1.000
_cell.length_c   1.000
_cell.angle_alpha   90.00
_cell.angle_beta   90.00
_cell.angle_gamma   90.00
#
_symmetry.space_group_name_H-M   'P 1'
#
loop_
_entity.id
_entity.type
_entity.pdbx_description
1 polymer ?
#
loop_
_entity_poly.entity_id
_entity_poly.type
_entity_poly.pdbx_seq_one_letter_code
_entity_poly.pdbx_strand_id
1 'polypeptide(L)'
;MDILETHAYDKRKRRNMSCALFVSLLPFFLSSALYLYLWTPDTKASLMTAGVKSAPALLLAAVVLSWKGGQSVMGVAGGLVFSAVGDCCLVWPELFLHGMGAFAVAHLLYSLSFLSSRYTAYTSSFTRFLYLILTVFGGGFYIYLFPFLQKAPDSHLLTPGVGIYILLIALMAALAFRTHHVPTLLGSLSFVVSDVSLALQVFNVVQPCQYGHMVVMVTYYLAQLLIAVGDVKAEENTDDFSKWKRS
;
A
#
# COMPACT_ATOMS: atom_id res chain seq x y z
N MET A 1 -12.18 -37.10 -18.59
CA MET A 1 -12.94 -35.92 -18.17
C MET A 1 -12.92 -34.96 -19.32
N ASP A 2 -14.08 -34.52 -19.80
CA ASP A 2 -14.21 -33.77 -21.05
C ASP A 2 -13.63 -32.35 -20.90
N ILE A 3 -12.92 -31.84 -21.90
CA ILE A 3 -12.21 -30.53 -21.83
C ILE A 3 -13.20 -29.37 -21.56
N LEU A 4 -14.46 -29.56 -21.96
CA LEU A 4 -15.55 -28.62 -21.73
C LEU A 4 -16.02 -28.63 -20.26
N GLU A 5 -16.00 -29.79 -19.60
CA GLU A 5 -16.39 -29.92 -18.19
C GLU A 5 -15.33 -29.32 -17.25
N THR A 6 -14.04 -29.51 -17.55
CA THR A 6 -12.94 -28.89 -16.79
C THR A 6 -12.97 -27.36 -16.93
N HIS A 7 -13.16 -26.84 -18.14
CA HIS A 7 -13.25 -25.39 -18.35
C HIS A 7 -14.46 -24.76 -17.64
N ALA A 8 -15.62 -25.41 -17.66
CA ALA A 8 -16.82 -24.95 -16.95
C ALA A 8 -16.65 -24.99 -15.42
N TYR A 9 -15.97 -26.01 -14.91
CA TYR A 9 -15.64 -26.15 -13.49
C TYR A 9 -14.69 -25.05 -13.02
N ASP A 10 -13.60 -24.80 -13.74
CA ASP A 10 -12.60 -23.77 -13.39
C ASP A 10 -13.21 -22.36 -13.40
N LYS A 11 -14.08 -22.07 -14.39
CA LYS A 11 -14.81 -20.81 -14.44
C LYS A 11 -15.74 -20.63 -13.23
N ARG A 12 -16.44 -21.69 -12.82
CA ARG A 12 -17.32 -21.66 -11.64
C ARG A 12 -16.52 -21.45 -10.36
N LYS A 13 -15.38 -22.13 -10.23
CA LYS A 13 -14.47 -21.99 -9.09
C LYS A 13 -13.91 -20.57 -8.97
N ARG A 14 -13.37 -19.99 -10.05
CA ARG A 14 -12.88 -18.60 -10.08
C ARG A 14 -13.95 -17.59 -9.66
N ARG A 15 -15.19 -17.76 -10.15
CA ARG A 15 -16.32 -16.90 -9.78
C ARG A 15 -16.62 -17.00 -8.29
N ASN A 16 -16.65 -18.21 -7.74
CA ASN A 16 -16.91 -18.42 -6.31
C ASN A 16 -15.81 -17.80 -5.44
N MET A 17 -14.53 -17.93 -5.83
CA MET A 17 -13.43 -17.30 -5.09
C MET A 17 -13.47 -15.78 -5.20
N SER A 18 -13.78 -15.22 -6.37
CA SER A 18 -13.95 -13.78 -6.54
C SER A 18 -15.10 -13.24 -5.67
N CYS A 19 -16.20 -13.99 -5.57
CA CYS A 19 -17.32 -13.65 -4.69
C CYS A 19 -16.92 -13.72 -3.21
N ALA A 20 -16.25 -14.79 -2.79
CA ALA A 20 -15.75 -14.94 -1.42
C ALA A 20 -14.76 -13.82 -1.04
N LEU A 21 -13.85 -13.46 -1.95
CA LEU A 21 -12.92 -12.35 -1.75
C LEU A 21 -13.68 -11.03 -1.59
N PHE A 22 -14.63 -10.75 -2.49
CA PHE A 22 -15.46 -9.54 -2.40
C PHE A 22 -16.21 -9.46 -1.06
N VAL A 23 -16.83 -10.56 -0.62
CA VAL A 23 -17.51 -10.62 0.68
C VAL A 23 -16.54 -10.38 1.84
N SER A 24 -15.33 -10.96 1.77
CA SER A 24 -14.31 -10.76 2.81
C SER A 24 -13.79 -9.32 2.89
N LEU A 25 -13.94 -8.52 1.82
CA LEU A 25 -13.54 -7.11 1.78
C LEU A 25 -14.63 -6.15 2.28
N LEU A 26 -15.87 -6.61 2.50
CA LEU A 26 -16.97 -5.76 3.01
C LEU A 26 -16.61 -5.03 4.32
N PRO A 27 -15.98 -5.67 5.33
CA PRO A 27 -15.57 -4.97 6.55
C PRO A 27 -14.59 -3.82 6.26
N PHE A 28 -13.67 -3.98 5.32
CA PHE A 28 -12.74 -2.93 4.93
C PHE A 28 -13.46 -1.71 4.34
N PHE A 29 -14.42 -1.93 3.44
CA PHE A 29 -15.20 -0.84 2.84
C PHE A 29 -16.05 -0.11 3.90
N LEU A 30 -16.69 -0.87 4.80
CA LEU A 30 -17.48 -0.30 5.89
C LEU A 30 -16.61 0.52 6.85
N SER A 31 -15.45 0.00 7.24
CA SER A 31 -14.53 0.70 8.14
C SER A 31 -13.92 1.95 7.49
N SER A 32 -13.58 1.87 6.20
CA SER A 32 -13.07 3.02 5.43
C SER A 32 -14.12 4.12 5.33
N ALA A 33 -15.37 3.75 4.99
CA ALA A 33 -16.49 4.70 4.92
C ALA A 33 -16.78 5.31 6.29
N LEU A 34 -16.76 4.51 7.36
CA LEU A 34 -16.93 4.98 8.73
C LEU A 34 -15.86 6.01 9.11
N TYR A 35 -14.59 5.73 8.85
CA TYR A 35 -13.52 6.68 9.13
C TYR A 35 -13.69 7.99 8.33
N LEU A 36 -13.97 7.90 7.03
CA LEU A 36 -14.16 9.09 6.18
C LEU A 36 -15.39 9.91 6.60
N TYR A 37 -16.44 9.25 7.11
CA TYR A 37 -17.63 9.92 7.62
C TYR A 37 -17.40 10.59 8.99
N LEU A 38 -16.70 9.92 9.90
CA LEU A 38 -16.41 10.42 11.23
C LEU A 38 -15.34 11.52 11.24
N TRP A 39 -14.49 11.57 10.22
CA TRP A 39 -13.40 12.53 10.16
C TRP A 39 -13.92 13.97 9.98
N THR A 40 -13.52 14.84 10.90
CA THR A 40 -13.71 16.29 10.81
C THR A 40 -12.39 17.01 11.10
N PRO A 41 -12.16 18.22 10.54
CA PRO A 41 -10.93 18.99 10.81
C PRO A 41 -10.66 19.24 12.31
N ASP A 42 -11.72 19.31 13.12
CA ASP A 42 -11.65 19.55 14.58
C ASP A 42 -11.51 18.25 15.41
N THR A 43 -11.30 17.10 14.76
CA THR A 43 -11.16 15.81 15.45
C THR A 43 -9.91 15.83 16.32
N LYS A 44 -10.09 15.76 17.64
CA LYS A 44 -8.97 15.68 18.59
C LYS A 44 -8.23 14.34 18.45
N ALA A 45 -6.91 14.40 18.63
CA ALA A 45 -6.09 13.21 18.72
C ALA A 45 -6.57 12.34 19.90
N SER A 46 -6.94 11.10 19.62
CA SER A 46 -7.44 10.15 20.62
C SER A 46 -7.14 8.71 20.20
N LEU A 47 -7.10 7.79 21.18
CA LEU A 47 -6.96 6.36 20.91
C LEU A 47 -8.09 5.83 20.02
N MET A 48 -9.30 6.38 20.15
CA MET A 48 -10.44 6.03 19.30
C MET A 48 -10.19 6.45 17.86
N THR A 49 -9.74 7.68 17.62
CA THR A 49 -9.40 8.19 16.27
C THR A 49 -8.32 7.33 15.63
N ALA A 50 -7.28 6.97 16.39
CA ALA A 50 -6.21 6.06 15.95
C ALA A 50 -6.77 4.68 15.58
N GLY A 51 -7.58 4.08 16.44
CA GLY A 51 -8.21 2.78 16.18
C GLY A 51 -9.08 2.80 14.91
N VAL A 52 -9.94 3.81 14.75
CA VAL A 52 -10.82 3.93 13.58
C VAL A 52 -10.03 4.17 12.29
N LYS A 53 -8.95 4.96 12.34
CA LYS A 53 -8.06 5.22 11.20
C LYS A 53 -7.31 3.97 10.74
N SER A 54 -6.84 3.16 11.69
CA SER A 54 -6.03 1.96 11.43
C SER A 54 -6.86 0.72 11.12
N ALA A 55 -8.14 0.69 11.50
CA ALA A 55 -9.02 -0.45 11.32
C ALA A 55 -9.12 -0.96 9.87
N PRO A 56 -9.22 -0.12 8.82
CA PRO A 56 -9.25 -0.59 7.44
C PRO A 56 -8.00 -1.41 7.06
N ALA A 57 -6.81 -0.93 7.41
CA ALA A 57 -5.56 -1.63 7.11
C ALA A 57 -5.46 -2.97 7.86
N LEU A 58 -5.88 -3.03 9.13
CA LEU A 58 -5.91 -4.27 9.92
C LEU A 58 -6.92 -5.29 9.35
N LEU A 59 -8.08 -4.84 8.90
CA LEU A 59 -9.08 -5.71 8.27
C LEU A 59 -8.54 -6.29 6.96
N LEU A 60 -7.85 -5.50 6.14
CA LEU A 60 -7.15 -6.03 4.96
C LEU A 60 -6.05 -7.02 5.35
N ALA A 61 -5.28 -6.76 6.41
CA ALA A 61 -4.26 -7.69 6.88
C ALA A 61 -4.87 -9.04 7.25
N ALA A 62 -6.01 -9.03 7.97
CA ALA A 62 -6.74 -10.23 8.33
C ALA A 62 -7.24 -11.01 7.11
N VAL A 63 -7.74 -10.31 6.09
CA VAL A 63 -8.12 -10.93 4.80
C VAL A 63 -6.89 -11.56 4.15
N VAL A 64 -5.80 -10.82 3.95
CA VAL A 64 -4.60 -11.39 3.30
C VAL A 64 -4.08 -12.61 4.07
N LEU A 65 -4.10 -12.59 5.41
CA LEU A 65 -3.73 -13.75 6.23
C LEU A 65 -4.68 -14.93 6.08
N SER A 66 -5.99 -14.70 5.99
CA SER A 66 -6.95 -15.81 5.83
C SER A 66 -6.81 -16.52 4.49
N TRP A 67 -6.37 -15.80 3.46
CA TRP A 67 -6.20 -16.34 2.10
C TRP A 67 -4.80 -16.95 1.87
N LYS A 68 -3.75 -16.35 2.45
CA LYS A 68 -2.35 -16.74 2.17
C LYS A 68 -1.65 -17.44 3.33
N GLY A 69 -2.27 -17.48 4.51
CA GLY A 69 -1.68 -18.04 5.72
C GLY A 69 -0.51 -17.21 6.28
N GLY A 70 0.18 -17.79 7.26
CA GLY A 70 1.20 -17.09 8.05
C GLY A 70 2.44 -16.63 7.27
N GLN A 71 2.72 -17.19 6.10
CA GLN A 71 3.84 -16.74 5.26
C GLN A 71 3.67 -15.30 4.77
N SER A 72 2.43 -14.79 4.70
CA SER A 72 2.17 -13.40 4.31
C SER A 72 2.58 -12.37 5.37
N VAL A 73 2.85 -12.79 6.62
CA VAL A 73 3.33 -11.91 7.69
C VAL A 73 4.67 -11.27 7.32
N MET A 74 5.53 -11.98 6.59
CA MET A 74 6.80 -11.45 6.06
C MET A 74 6.64 -10.74 4.70
N GLY A 75 5.41 -10.38 4.32
CA GLY A 75 5.07 -9.71 3.07
C GLY A 75 3.90 -8.75 3.25
N VAL A 76 2.86 -8.88 2.41
CA VAL A 76 1.77 -7.89 2.36
C VAL A 76 0.97 -7.80 3.65
N ALA A 77 0.68 -8.91 4.34
CA ALA A 77 -0.03 -8.81 5.63
C ALA A 77 0.78 -8.05 6.69
N GLY A 78 2.09 -8.30 6.76
CA GLY A 78 2.98 -7.54 7.65
C GLY A 78 3.03 -6.06 7.29
N GLY A 79 3.11 -5.74 5.99
CA GLY A 79 3.10 -4.35 5.53
C GLY A 79 1.80 -3.63 5.90
N LEU A 80 0.64 -4.31 5.83
CA LEU A 80 -0.64 -3.76 6.25
C LEU A 80 -0.71 -3.51 7.76
N VAL A 81 -0.14 -4.41 8.57
CA VAL A 81 -0.02 -4.22 10.03
C VAL A 81 0.87 -3.03 10.35
N PHE A 82 2.03 -2.90 9.71
CA PHE A 82 2.91 -1.75 9.91
C PHE A 82 2.30 -0.44 9.39
N SER A 83 1.50 -0.50 8.32
CA SER A 83 0.71 0.64 7.86
C SER A 83 -0.33 1.07 8.89
N ALA A 84 -1.00 0.11 9.54
CA ALA A 84 -1.92 0.40 10.65
C ALA A 84 -1.22 1.00 11.87
N VAL A 85 0.01 0.56 12.19
CA VAL A 85 0.84 1.20 13.22
C VAL A 85 1.19 2.63 12.82
N GLY A 86 1.56 2.84 11.55
CA GLY A 86 1.79 4.18 10.99
C GLY A 86 0.57 5.07 11.12
N ASP A 87 -0.61 4.58 10.77
CA ASP A 87 -1.89 5.27 10.92
C ASP A 87 -2.16 5.70 12.36
N CYS A 88 -1.90 4.81 13.33
CA CYS A 88 -2.01 5.10 14.75
C CYS A 88 -1.08 6.25 15.14
N CYS A 89 0.21 6.13 14.81
CA CYS A 89 1.21 7.14 15.15
C CYS A 89 0.90 8.51 14.53
N LEU A 90 0.43 8.55 13.27
CA LEU A 90 0.10 9.79 12.57
C LEU A 90 -1.10 10.56 13.14
N VAL A 91 -1.82 10.02 14.14
CA VAL A 91 -2.84 10.79 14.88
C VAL A 91 -2.21 11.82 15.82
N TRP A 92 -0.99 11.57 16.29
CA TRP A 92 -0.25 12.47 17.18
C TRP A 92 0.93 13.10 16.43
N PRO A 93 1.01 14.45 16.34
CA PRO A 93 2.11 15.13 15.67
C PRO A 93 3.50 14.73 16.19
N GLU A 94 3.62 14.45 17.49
CA GLU A 94 4.86 14.06 18.17
C GLU A 94 5.36 12.69 17.71
N LEU A 95 4.46 11.84 17.22
CA LEU A 95 4.76 10.49 16.73
C LEU A 95 4.93 10.45 15.21
N PHE A 96 4.98 11.59 14.52
CA PHE A 96 5.12 11.64 13.06
C PHE A 96 6.31 10.82 12.56
N LEU A 97 7.49 10.98 13.18
CA LEU A 97 8.70 10.24 12.78
C LEU A 97 8.56 8.72 12.97
N HIS A 98 7.90 8.30 14.07
CA HIS A 98 7.61 6.89 14.34
C HIS A 98 6.61 6.33 13.32
N GLY A 99 5.60 7.12 12.96
CA GLY A 99 4.62 6.76 11.94
C GLY A 99 5.26 6.61 10.56
N MET A 100 6.10 7.56 10.16
CA MET A 100 6.89 7.49 8.92
C MET A 100 7.81 6.26 8.93
N GLY A 101 8.45 5.95 10.07
CA GLY A 101 9.25 4.73 10.23
C GLY A 101 8.43 3.45 10.05
N ALA A 102 7.22 3.39 10.62
CA ALA A 102 6.33 2.25 10.45
C ALA A 102 5.90 2.06 8.98
N PHE A 103 5.53 3.15 8.29
CA PHE A 103 5.25 3.09 6.85
C PHE A 103 6.48 2.71 6.01
N ALA A 104 7.68 3.14 6.39
CA ALA A 104 8.92 2.72 5.73
C ALA A 104 9.11 1.20 5.82
N VAL A 105 8.85 0.60 6.99
CA VAL A 105 8.86 -0.86 7.16
C VAL A 105 7.76 -1.52 6.33
N ALA A 106 6.58 -0.90 6.23
CA ALA A 106 5.51 -1.41 5.36
C ALA A 106 5.95 -1.46 3.89
N HIS A 107 6.54 -0.39 3.37
CA HIS A 107 7.08 -0.33 2.00
C HIS A 107 8.16 -1.38 1.76
N LEU A 108 9.01 -1.64 2.76
CA LEU A 108 10.01 -2.70 2.68
C LEU A 108 9.36 -4.08 2.60
N LEU A 109 8.35 -4.37 3.42
CA LEU A 109 7.65 -5.66 3.40
C LEU A 109 6.86 -5.86 2.09
N TYR A 110 6.24 -4.81 1.54
CA TYR A 110 5.65 -4.85 0.20
C TYR A 110 6.69 -5.14 -0.88
N SER A 111 7.82 -4.44 -0.84
CA SER A 111 8.95 -4.66 -1.74
C SER A 111 9.47 -6.11 -1.70
N LEU A 112 9.63 -6.67 -0.50
CA LEU A 112 10.03 -8.07 -0.31
C LEU A 112 8.99 -9.04 -0.89
N SER A 113 7.69 -8.76 -0.72
CA SER A 113 6.63 -9.57 -1.33
C SER A 113 6.74 -9.56 -2.86
N PHE A 114 6.93 -8.38 -3.45
CA PHE A 114 7.02 -8.18 -4.91
C PHE A 114 8.28 -8.81 -5.53
N LEU A 115 9.31 -9.07 -4.71
CA LEU A 115 10.51 -9.81 -5.10
C LEU A 115 10.35 -11.33 -5.00
N SER A 116 9.30 -11.83 -4.33
CA SER A 116 9.11 -13.28 -4.17
C SER A 116 8.78 -13.97 -5.51
N SER A 117 9.11 -15.26 -5.60
CA SER A 117 8.91 -16.09 -6.80
C SER A 117 7.45 -16.19 -7.28
N ARG A 118 6.51 -15.74 -6.45
CA ARG A 118 5.08 -15.65 -6.73
C ARG A 118 4.74 -14.58 -7.76
N TYR A 119 5.62 -13.60 -7.92
CA TYR A 119 5.50 -12.60 -8.95
C TYR A 119 6.43 -12.95 -10.10
N THR A 120 5.89 -12.93 -11.32
CA THR A 120 6.69 -13.16 -12.52
C THR A 120 7.71 -12.05 -12.66
N ALA A 121 8.98 -12.37 -12.47
CA ALA A 121 10.07 -11.42 -12.66
C ALA A 121 10.32 -11.19 -14.16
N TYR A 122 9.81 -10.07 -14.68
CA TYR A 122 10.17 -9.64 -16.03
C TYR A 122 11.05 -8.39 -15.98
N THR A 123 12.28 -8.51 -16.47
CA THR A 123 13.20 -7.38 -16.60
C THR A 123 13.27 -6.99 -18.07
N SER A 124 12.73 -5.82 -18.41
CA SER A 124 12.83 -5.21 -19.73
C SER A 124 13.57 -3.88 -19.68
N SER A 125 14.00 -3.39 -20.84
CA SER A 125 14.49 -2.01 -20.99
C SER A 125 13.46 -1.00 -20.49
N PHE A 126 12.16 -1.31 -20.59
CA PHE A 126 11.10 -0.46 -20.04
C PHE A 126 11.10 -0.39 -18.51
N THR A 127 11.40 -1.50 -17.82
CA THR A 127 11.55 -1.54 -16.36
C THR A 127 12.70 -0.61 -15.92
N ARG A 128 13.85 -0.64 -16.63
CA ARG A 128 15.00 0.25 -16.38
C ARG A 128 14.65 1.73 -16.59
N PHE A 129 13.88 2.03 -17.63
CA PHE A 129 13.41 3.39 -17.88
C PHE A 129 12.48 3.89 -16.77
N LEU A 130 11.59 3.04 -16.26
CA LEU A 130 10.74 3.40 -15.13
C LEU A 130 11.54 3.64 -13.84
N TYR A 131 12.53 2.80 -13.53
CA TYR A 131 13.44 3.05 -12.39
C TYR A 131 14.08 4.43 -12.49
N LEU A 132 14.54 4.82 -13.69
CA LEU A 132 15.11 6.15 -13.91
C LEU A 132 14.07 7.25 -13.68
N ILE A 133 12.86 7.12 -14.23
CA ILE A 133 11.78 8.10 -14.02
C ILE A 133 11.48 8.27 -12.53
N LEU A 134 11.28 7.17 -11.80
CA LEU A 134 10.97 7.21 -10.36
C LEU A 134 12.12 7.82 -9.55
N THR A 135 13.37 7.55 -9.93
CA THR A 135 14.55 8.12 -9.27
C THR A 135 14.65 9.63 -9.52
N VAL A 136 14.47 10.08 -10.77
CA VAL A 136 14.48 11.50 -11.12
C VAL A 136 13.32 12.24 -10.45
N PHE A 137 12.12 11.65 -10.50
CA PHE A 137 10.95 12.21 -9.84
C PHE A 137 11.13 12.30 -8.32
N GLY A 138 11.55 11.22 -7.66
CA GLY A 138 11.79 11.18 -6.22
C GLY A 138 12.89 12.15 -5.78
N GLY A 139 14.01 12.20 -6.52
CA GLY A 139 15.10 13.14 -6.25
C GLY A 139 14.67 14.60 -6.46
N GLY A 140 13.96 14.89 -7.55
CA GLY A 140 13.40 16.22 -7.81
C GLY A 140 12.39 16.66 -6.74
N PHE A 141 11.51 15.75 -6.33
CA PHE A 141 10.54 15.99 -5.26
C PHE A 141 11.24 16.24 -3.91
N TYR A 142 12.26 15.45 -3.58
CA TYR A 142 13.06 15.68 -2.36
C TYR A 142 13.77 17.04 -2.37
N ILE A 143 14.40 17.42 -3.48
CA ILE A 143 15.05 18.73 -3.64
C ILE A 143 14.01 19.86 -3.48
N TYR A 144 12.83 19.69 -4.06
CA TYR A 144 11.73 20.66 -3.91
C TYR A 144 11.25 20.78 -2.46
N LEU A 145 11.18 19.67 -1.73
CA LEU A 145 10.73 19.63 -0.33
C LEU A 145 11.79 20.14 0.65
N PHE A 146 13.07 20.01 0.30
CA PHE A 146 14.22 20.36 1.14
C PHE A 146 14.12 21.70 1.90
N PRO A 147 13.84 22.86 1.25
CA PRO A 147 13.73 24.14 1.97
C PRO A 147 12.59 24.18 2.99
N PHE A 148 11.55 23.36 2.83
CA PHE A 148 10.45 23.25 3.79
C PHE A 148 10.81 22.31 4.95
N LEU A 149 11.53 21.22 4.68
CA LEU A 149 12.06 20.33 5.71
C LEU A 149 12.99 21.06 6.67
N GLN A 150 13.83 21.98 6.15
CA GLN A 150 14.75 22.76 6.98
C GLN A 150 14.06 23.71 7.96
N LYS A 151 12.78 24.06 7.72
CA LYS A 151 11.99 24.91 8.62
C LYS A 151 11.32 24.12 9.74
N ALA A 152 11.28 22.79 9.65
CA ALA A 152 10.68 21.94 10.67
C ALA A 152 11.58 21.88 11.93
N PRO A 153 10.99 21.78 13.14
CA PRO A 153 11.75 21.76 14.40
C PRO A 153 12.78 20.62 14.47
N ASP A 154 12.49 19.46 13.89
CA ASP A 154 13.37 18.28 13.88
C ASP A 154 14.06 18.05 12.52
N SER A 155 14.41 19.13 11.82
CA SER A 155 14.98 19.08 10.47
C SER A 155 16.19 18.15 10.32
N HIS A 156 17.03 18.05 11.35
CA HIS A 156 18.23 17.19 11.36
C HIS A 156 17.91 15.68 11.22
N LEU A 157 16.79 15.20 11.78
CA LEU A 157 16.32 13.82 11.62
C LEU A 157 15.38 13.67 10.42
N LEU A 158 14.50 14.65 10.21
CA LEU A 158 13.50 14.62 9.15
C LEU A 158 14.14 14.63 7.76
N THR A 159 15.21 15.40 7.55
CA THR A 159 15.87 15.53 6.25
C THR A 159 16.38 14.17 5.73
N PRO A 160 17.28 13.45 6.44
CA PRO A 160 17.70 12.12 6.01
C PRO A 160 16.55 11.11 6.07
N GLY A 161 15.64 11.20 7.04
CA GLY A 161 14.51 10.29 7.18
C GLY A 161 13.55 10.31 5.99
N VAL A 162 13.16 11.51 5.54
CA VAL A 162 12.31 11.70 4.35
C VAL A 162 13.04 11.25 3.08
N GLY A 163 14.34 11.50 2.97
CA GLY A 163 15.15 11.00 1.85
C GLY A 163 15.13 9.47 1.76
N ILE A 164 15.37 8.77 2.87
CA ILE A 164 15.29 7.30 2.95
C ILE A 164 13.87 6.82 2.63
N TYR A 165 12.85 7.49 3.15
CA TYR A 165 11.46 7.15 2.90
C TYR A 165 11.10 7.22 1.40
N ILE A 166 11.49 8.31 0.74
CA ILE A 166 11.27 8.50 -0.71
C ILE A 166 11.97 7.39 -1.52
N LEU A 167 13.18 6.99 -1.13
CA LEU A 167 13.87 5.88 -1.78
C LEU A 167 13.13 4.55 -1.61
N LEU A 168 12.61 4.26 -0.41
CA LEU A 168 11.87 3.03 -0.13
C LEU A 168 10.55 2.95 -0.89
N ILE A 169 9.78 4.03 -0.92
CA ILE A 169 8.51 4.04 -1.66
C ILE A 169 8.74 4.00 -3.18
N ALA A 170 9.79 4.65 -3.69
CA ALA A 170 10.19 4.56 -5.09
C ALA A 170 10.64 3.15 -5.45
N LEU A 171 11.42 2.48 -4.58
CA LEU A 171 11.81 1.08 -4.73
C LEU A 171 10.57 0.18 -4.79
N MET A 172 9.64 0.33 -3.85
CA MET A 172 8.38 -0.42 -3.83
C MET A 172 7.62 -0.25 -5.15
N ALA A 173 7.41 0.99 -5.61
CA ALA A 173 6.68 1.27 -6.85
C ALA A 173 7.36 0.67 -8.08
N ALA A 174 8.69 0.70 -8.13
CA ALA A 174 9.44 0.13 -9.23
C ALA A 174 9.42 -1.41 -9.23
N LEU A 175 9.47 -2.03 -8.05
CA LEU A 175 9.30 -3.48 -7.90
C LEU A 175 7.87 -3.91 -8.24
N ALA A 176 6.85 -3.12 -7.86
CA ALA A 176 5.47 -3.37 -8.25
C ALA A 176 5.31 -3.42 -9.77
N PHE A 177 6.01 -2.56 -10.50
CA PHE A 177 6.02 -2.59 -11.96
C PHE A 177 6.60 -3.89 -12.53
N ARG A 178 7.70 -4.40 -11.95
CA ARG A 178 8.32 -5.68 -12.35
C ARG A 178 7.35 -6.85 -12.24
N THR A 179 6.37 -6.80 -11.35
CA THR A 179 5.41 -7.88 -11.16
C THR A 179 4.47 -8.09 -12.35
N HIS A 180 4.27 -7.07 -13.21
CA HIS A 180 3.22 -7.04 -14.25
C HIS A 180 1.79 -7.28 -13.72
N HIS A 181 1.58 -7.26 -12.40
CA HIS A 181 0.25 -7.35 -11.80
C HIS A 181 -0.36 -5.96 -11.68
N VAL A 182 -1.32 -5.67 -12.55
CA VAL A 182 -2.00 -4.36 -12.64
C VAL A 182 -2.52 -3.86 -11.28
N PRO A 183 -3.19 -4.66 -10.43
CA PRO A 183 -3.65 -4.18 -9.13
C PRO A 183 -2.49 -3.74 -8.24
N THR A 184 -1.45 -4.54 -8.13
CA THR A 184 -0.26 -4.23 -7.32
C THR A 184 0.43 -2.95 -7.80
N LEU A 185 0.58 -2.78 -9.12
CA LEU A 185 1.15 -1.57 -9.70
C LEU A 185 0.30 -0.33 -9.40
N LEU A 186 -1.01 -0.38 -9.69
CA LEU A 186 -1.91 0.75 -9.42
C LEU A 186 -1.97 1.07 -7.94
N GLY A 187 -1.90 0.04 -7.07
CA GLY A 187 -1.83 0.20 -5.63
C GLY A 187 -0.59 0.96 -5.20
N SER A 188 0.60 0.52 -5.63
CA SER A 188 1.85 1.21 -5.30
C SER A 188 1.91 2.64 -5.84
N LEU A 189 1.41 2.89 -7.04
CA LEU A 189 1.32 4.26 -7.58
C LEU A 189 0.35 5.13 -6.79
N SER A 190 -0.80 4.58 -6.38
CA SER A 190 -1.76 5.28 -5.51
C SER A 190 -1.14 5.62 -4.16
N PHE A 191 -0.28 4.75 -3.62
CA PHE A 191 0.46 5.01 -2.39
C PHE A 191 1.44 6.18 -2.56
N VAL A 192 2.19 6.20 -3.66
CA VAL A 192 3.08 7.34 -3.98
C VAL A 192 2.29 8.65 -4.03
N VAL A 193 1.12 8.66 -4.67
CA VAL A 193 0.26 9.85 -4.74
C VAL A 193 -0.25 10.27 -3.36
N SER A 194 -0.67 9.31 -2.53
CA SER A 194 -1.06 9.56 -1.13
C SER A 194 0.06 10.24 -0.36
N ASP A 195 1.28 9.71 -0.42
CA ASP A 195 2.40 10.17 0.40
C ASP A 195 2.98 11.49 -0.08
N VAL A 196 2.99 11.73 -1.40
CA VAL A 196 3.29 13.06 -1.95
C VAL A 196 2.26 14.08 -1.45
N SER A 197 0.97 13.73 -1.50
CA SER A 197 -0.11 14.61 -1.04
C SER A 197 -0.03 14.88 0.47
N LEU A 198 0.35 13.88 1.27
CA LEU A 198 0.55 13.98 2.70
C LEU A 198 1.78 14.85 3.02
N ALA A 199 2.91 14.63 2.35
CA ALA A 199 4.14 15.40 2.56
C ALA A 199 3.94 16.89 2.25
N LEU A 200 3.23 17.22 1.15
CA LEU A 200 2.93 18.61 0.80
C LEU A 200 2.09 19.32 1.88
N GLN A 201 1.20 18.59 2.55
CA GLN A 201 0.37 19.12 3.64
C GLN A 201 1.14 19.23 4.96
N VAL A 202 1.81 18.16 5.37
CA VAL A 202 2.56 18.10 6.66
C VAL A 202 3.68 19.14 6.70
N PHE A 203 4.40 19.33 5.59
CA PHE A 203 5.48 20.32 5.51
C PHE A 203 5.02 21.71 5.09
N ASN A 204 3.70 21.96 5.08
CA ASN A 204 3.09 23.26 4.78
C ASN A 204 3.59 23.86 3.45
N VAL A 205 3.77 23.01 2.43
CA VAL A 205 4.18 23.44 1.09
C VAL A 205 2.99 24.07 0.36
N VAL A 206 1.82 23.49 0.56
CA VAL A 206 0.54 23.99 0.03
C VAL A 206 -0.30 24.55 1.17
N GLN A 207 -1.15 25.53 0.86
CA GLN A 207 -2.11 26.06 1.82
C GLN A 207 -3.09 24.96 2.26
N PRO A 208 -3.61 25.00 3.51
CA PRO A 208 -4.59 24.04 3.99
C PRO A 208 -5.79 23.95 3.04
N CYS A 209 -5.89 22.83 2.33
CA CYS A 209 -7.01 22.57 1.43
C CYS A 209 -8.12 21.86 2.23
N GLN A 210 -9.36 22.33 2.08
CA GLN A 210 -10.53 21.74 2.75
C GLN A 210 -10.67 20.23 2.53
N TYR A 211 -10.21 19.73 1.38
CA TYR A 211 -10.29 18.31 1.00
C TYR A 211 -8.93 17.59 0.99
N GLY A 212 -7.84 18.24 1.42
CA GLY A 212 -6.49 17.67 1.35
C GLY A 212 -6.35 16.33 2.08
N HIS A 213 -6.93 16.23 3.28
CA HIS A 213 -6.93 15.00 4.06
C HIS A 213 -7.74 13.88 3.39
N MET A 214 -8.90 14.21 2.80
CA MET A 214 -9.71 13.22 2.08
C MET A 214 -8.97 12.65 0.88
N VAL A 215 -8.25 13.48 0.12
CA VAL A 215 -7.43 13.02 -1.00
C VAL A 215 -6.37 12.01 -0.54
N VAL A 216 -5.66 12.33 0.56
CA VAL A 216 -4.66 11.41 1.15
C VAL A 216 -5.33 10.09 1.54
N MET A 217 -6.39 10.14 2.34
CA MET A 217 -6.98 8.91 2.89
C MET A 217 -7.67 8.04 1.83
N VAL A 218 -8.31 8.63 0.82
CA VAL A 218 -8.91 7.89 -0.29
C VAL A 218 -7.84 7.21 -1.14
N THR A 219 -6.79 7.94 -1.52
CA THR A 219 -5.69 7.36 -2.32
C THR A 219 -4.91 6.31 -1.53
N TYR A 220 -4.73 6.52 -0.22
CA TYR A 220 -4.12 5.58 0.71
C TYR A 220 -4.92 4.27 0.85
N TYR A 221 -6.22 4.34 1.19
CA TYR A 221 -7.01 3.13 1.35
C TYR A 221 -7.19 2.40 0.02
N LEU A 222 -7.28 3.12 -1.10
CA LEU A 222 -7.25 2.52 -2.43
C LEU A 222 -5.92 1.79 -2.68
N ALA A 223 -4.79 2.39 -2.31
CA ALA A 223 -3.47 1.76 -2.42
C ALA A 223 -3.41 0.43 -1.67
N GLN A 224 -3.81 0.44 -0.40
CA GLN A 224 -3.81 -0.75 0.45
C GLN A 224 -4.71 -1.86 -0.10
N LEU A 225 -5.93 -1.50 -0.53
CA LEU A 225 -6.87 -2.43 -1.14
C LEU A 225 -6.28 -3.09 -2.39
N LEU A 226 -5.70 -2.30 -3.29
CA LEU A 226 -5.16 -2.78 -4.56
C LEU A 226 -3.94 -3.68 -4.37
N ILE A 227 -3.05 -3.35 -3.42
CA ILE A 227 -1.92 -4.21 -3.05
C ILE A 227 -2.42 -5.52 -2.45
N ALA A 228 -3.36 -5.49 -1.50
CA ALA A 228 -3.93 -6.67 -0.86
C ALA A 228 -4.60 -7.61 -1.87
N VAL A 229 -5.47 -7.08 -2.73
CA VAL A 229 -6.16 -7.85 -3.77
C VAL A 229 -5.19 -8.37 -4.82
N GLY A 230 -4.19 -7.57 -5.20
CA GLY A 230 -3.12 -7.98 -6.11
C GLY A 230 -2.36 -9.20 -5.58
N ASP A 231 -2.02 -9.18 -4.29
CA ASP A 231 -1.25 -10.23 -3.63
C ASP A 231 -2.01 -11.54 -3.45
N VAL A 232 -3.31 -11.48 -3.17
CA VAL A 232 -4.19 -12.66 -3.12
C VAL A 232 -4.34 -13.29 -4.50
N LYS A 233 -4.50 -12.47 -5.56
CA LYS A 233 -4.65 -12.97 -6.93
C LYS A 233 -3.36 -13.49 -7.57
N ALA A 234 -2.20 -12.98 -7.15
CA ALA A 234 -0.90 -13.47 -7.65
C ALA A 234 -0.62 -14.92 -7.23
N GLU A 235 -1.06 -15.32 -6.02
CA GLU A 235 -0.94 -16.69 -5.53
C GLU A 235 -1.82 -17.66 -6.35
N GLU A 236 -3.07 -17.26 -6.64
CA GLU A 236 -4.01 -18.07 -7.45
C GLU A 236 -3.41 -18.47 -8.80
N ASN A 237 -2.79 -17.52 -9.50
CA ASN A 237 -2.14 -17.78 -10.78
C ASN A 237 -0.95 -18.76 -10.67
N THR A 238 -0.22 -18.70 -9.55
CA THR A 238 0.92 -19.60 -9.28
C THR A 238 0.44 -21.03 -9.03
N ASP A 239 -0.62 -21.18 -8.23
CA ASP A 239 -1.23 -22.48 -7.94
C ASP A 239 -1.82 -23.14 -9.18
N ASP A 240 -2.54 -22.39 -10.02
CA ASP A 240 -3.11 -22.90 -11.26
C ASP A 240 -2.02 -23.36 -12.24
N PHE A 241 -0.93 -22.58 -12.37
CA PHE A 241 0.20 -22.95 -13.23
C PHE A 241 0.92 -24.22 -12.73
N SER A 242 1.06 -24.38 -11.40
CA SER A 242 1.67 -25.56 -10.79
C SER A 242 0.84 -26.84 -11.03
N LYS A 243 -0.50 -26.73 -11.00
CA LYS A 243 -1.42 -27.84 -11.26
C LYS A 243 -1.41 -28.24 -12.72
N TRP A 244 -1.39 -27.26 -13.64
CA TRP A 244 -1.28 -27.54 -15.08
C TRP A 244 -0.01 -28.32 -15.44
N LYS A 245 1.15 -27.97 -14.85
CA LYS A 245 2.40 -28.73 -15.08
C LYS A 245 2.39 -30.19 -14.59
N ARG A 246 1.47 -30.54 -13.68
CA ARG A 246 1.38 -31.88 -13.08
C ARG A 246 0.35 -32.78 -13.77
N SER A 247 -0.49 -32.24 -14.65
CA SER A 247 -1.50 -32.97 -15.42
C SER A 247 -1.00 -33.34 -16.81
#